data_AF-A0A820M5D7-F1
#
_entry.id   AF-A0A820M5D7-F1
#
_cell.length_a   1.000
_cell.length_b   1.000
_cell.length_c   1.000
_cell.angle_alpha   90.00
_cell.angle_beta   90.00
_cell.angle_gamma   90.00
#
_symmetry.space_group_name_H-M   'P 1'
#
loop_
_entity.id
_entity.type
_entity.pdbx_description
1 polymer ?
#
loop_
_entity_poly.entity_id
_entity_poly.type
_entity_poly.pdbx_seq_one_letter_code
_entity_poly.pdbx_strand_id
1 'polypeptide(L)'
;HPALKSSIHSERSKSPVNEAQISSIDPEHNTNEPVSPLSNSNTIDPSSPDSIVDGIDMKELKRKKRQLEHQLAEKQKQEQVVKDILNTSRLIEIEVVPRFVVLDTNCFVNYLPIIYKLIKQGRFTIIIPLIVICELDKLSITTLVDDDSYEHAEMVRRQSIQAVKMIEECFAS
;
A
#
# COMPACT_ATOMS: atom_id res chain seq x y z
N HIS A 1 -46.67 23.76 30.44
CA HIS A 1 -45.47 24.34 31.06
C HIS A 1 -44.87 23.32 32.03
N PRO A 2 -43.54 23.18 32.16
CA PRO A 2 -42.46 23.27 31.17
C PRO A 2 -41.53 22.01 31.22
N ALA A 3 -40.93 21.62 30.10
CA ALA A 3 -39.48 21.70 29.78
C ALA A 3 -38.52 20.93 30.69
N LEU A 4 -37.68 20.07 30.09
CA LEU A 4 -36.22 20.15 30.18
C LEU A 4 -35.57 19.28 29.10
N LYS A 5 -34.80 19.96 28.23
CA LYS A 5 -33.90 19.42 27.21
C LYS A 5 -32.59 19.01 27.90
N SER A 6 -31.98 17.90 27.49
CA SER A 6 -30.53 17.64 27.63
C SER A 6 -30.07 16.97 26.32
N SER A 7 -29.41 17.71 25.43
CA SER A 7 -27.97 18.00 25.40
C SER A 7 -27.13 16.80 24.94
N ILE A 8 -27.10 16.66 23.61
CA ILE A 8 -25.94 16.42 22.74
C ILE A 8 -24.61 16.25 23.51
N HIS A 9 -23.94 15.10 23.37
CA HIS A 9 -22.49 15.07 23.12
C HIS A 9 -22.07 13.78 22.41
N SER A 10 -21.33 14.01 21.33
CA SER A 10 -20.77 13.07 20.37
C SER A 10 -19.31 12.85 20.76
N GLU A 11 -18.93 11.65 21.16
CA GLU A 11 -17.53 11.28 21.35
C GLU A 11 -17.05 10.41 20.19
N ARG A 12 -16.43 11.08 19.21
CA ARG A 12 -15.62 10.48 18.16
C ARG A 12 -14.17 10.51 18.64
N SER A 13 -13.63 9.37 19.03
CA SER A 13 -12.23 9.19 19.36
C SER A 13 -11.37 9.40 18.10
N LYS A 14 -10.62 10.52 18.07
CA LYS A 14 -9.58 10.81 17.09
C LYS A 14 -8.22 10.43 17.69
N SER A 15 -7.52 9.52 17.04
CA SER A 15 -6.09 9.25 17.26
C SER A 15 -5.26 10.39 16.66
N PRO A 16 -4.11 10.79 17.26
CA PRO A 16 -3.32 11.91 16.76
C PRO A 16 -2.45 11.50 15.57
N VAL A 17 -2.51 12.32 14.53
CA VAL A 17 -1.58 12.38 13.40
C VAL A 17 -0.34 13.14 13.90
N ASN A 18 0.84 12.50 13.86
CA ASN A 18 2.11 13.20 14.06
C ASN A 18 2.69 13.57 12.69
N GLU A 19 2.47 14.84 12.31
CA GLU A 19 3.24 15.53 11.28
C GLU A 19 4.64 15.86 11.84
N ALA A 20 5.66 15.12 11.40
CA ALA A 20 7.04 15.58 11.50
C ALA A 20 7.37 16.36 10.23
N GLN A 21 7.52 17.67 10.39
CA GLN A 21 8.09 18.59 9.41
C GLN A 21 9.46 18.08 8.93
N ILE A 22 9.57 17.78 7.64
CA ILE A 22 10.86 17.71 6.96
C ILE A 22 10.91 18.90 6.02
N SER A 23 11.53 19.97 6.51
CA SER A 23 11.91 21.12 5.71
C SER A 23 13.06 20.73 4.76
N SER A 24 12.74 20.73 3.48
CA SER A 24 13.51 21.24 2.34
C SER A 24 15.02 21.47 2.52
N ILE A 25 15.87 20.64 1.89
CA ILE A 25 17.10 21.07 1.18
C ILE A 25 17.41 20.04 0.05
N ASP A 26 17.20 20.46 -1.20
CA ASP A 26 17.91 19.97 -2.41
C ASP A 26 18.84 21.11 -2.88
N PRO A 27 19.80 20.93 -3.83
CA PRO A 27 20.71 19.83 -4.07
C PRO A 27 22.18 20.33 -4.28
N GLU A 28 23.12 19.38 -4.37
CA GLU A 28 24.37 19.41 -5.15
C GLU A 28 25.27 20.68 -5.21
N HIS A 29 26.50 20.53 -4.70
CA HIS A 29 27.67 20.95 -5.48
C HIS A 29 28.72 19.83 -5.46
N ASN A 30 28.71 19.06 -6.55
CA ASN A 30 29.76 18.13 -6.93
C ASN A 30 30.90 18.91 -7.60
N THR A 31 32.10 18.89 -7.01
CA THR A 31 33.35 19.14 -7.72
C THR A 31 34.31 18.02 -7.38
N ASN A 32 34.30 16.98 -8.22
CA ASN A 32 35.38 16.03 -8.34
C ASN A 32 36.62 16.76 -8.88
N GLU A 33 37.68 16.86 -8.08
CA GLU A 33 39.04 17.16 -8.53
C GLU A 33 39.99 16.09 -7.95
N PRO A 34 40.80 15.40 -8.78
CA PRO A 34 41.73 14.38 -8.32
C PRO A 34 43.05 15.02 -7.89
N VAL A 35 43.34 15.08 -6.59
CA VAL A 35 44.63 15.59 -6.11
C VAL A 35 45.66 14.45 -6.07
N SER A 36 46.69 14.62 -6.89
CA SER A 36 47.88 13.77 -7.07
C SER A 36 48.77 13.68 -5.82
N PRO A 37 49.66 12.67 -5.71
CA PRO A 37 50.43 12.42 -4.50
C PRO A 37 51.66 13.33 -4.43
N LEU A 38 51.86 14.00 -3.29
CA LEU A 38 53.11 14.68 -3.00
C LEU A 38 53.76 14.05 -1.75
N SER A 39 54.86 13.35 -2.02
CA SER A 39 55.88 12.97 -1.04
C SER A 39 56.34 14.19 -0.26
N ASN A 40 56.61 14.05 1.04
CA ASN A 40 57.73 14.72 1.67
C ASN A 40 58.23 13.97 2.90
N SER A 41 59.52 13.68 2.84
CA SER A 41 60.38 13.16 3.91
C SER A 41 60.53 14.22 5.00
N ASN A 42 60.51 13.81 6.26
CA ASN A 42 61.33 14.42 7.31
C ASN A 42 61.61 13.40 8.43
N THR A 43 62.90 13.10 8.57
CA THR A 43 63.54 12.42 9.69
C THR A 43 63.40 13.24 10.96
N ILE A 44 62.98 12.62 12.08
CA ILE A 44 62.91 13.26 13.40
C ILE A 44 63.91 12.57 14.34
N ASP A 45 64.87 13.35 14.83
CA ASP A 45 65.87 13.07 15.86
C ASP A 45 65.24 13.25 17.27
N PRO A 46 65.49 12.38 18.28
CA PRO A 46 64.75 12.41 19.54
C PRO A 46 65.57 13.05 20.68
N SER A 47 65.30 14.31 21.02
CA SER A 47 65.63 14.84 22.36
C SER A 47 65.00 16.21 22.68
N SER A 48 63.80 16.23 23.28
CA SER A 48 63.38 17.27 24.25
C SER A 48 62.01 16.97 24.89
N PRO A 49 61.75 17.49 26.11
CA PRO A 49 60.73 16.96 27.03
C PRO A 49 59.37 17.64 26.83
N ASP A 50 58.71 17.40 25.70
CA ASP A 50 57.30 17.77 25.47
C ASP A 50 56.51 16.58 24.91
N SER A 51 56.79 15.38 25.41
CA SER A 51 56.22 14.12 24.90
C SER A 51 54.77 13.84 25.33
N ILE A 52 54.12 14.78 26.02
CA ILE A 52 52.75 14.62 26.50
C ILE A 52 51.74 15.21 25.50
N VAL A 53 52.06 16.30 24.79
CA VAL A 53 51.10 17.01 23.93
C VAL A 53 50.89 16.32 22.58
N ASP A 54 51.96 15.86 21.92
CA ASP A 54 51.86 15.13 20.64
C ASP A 54 51.23 13.74 20.78
N GLY A 55 51.47 13.08 21.92
CA GLY A 55 50.87 11.77 22.23
C GLY A 55 49.35 11.86 22.45
N ILE A 56 48.88 12.99 22.99
CA ILE A 56 47.45 13.26 23.17
C ILE A 56 46.78 13.53 21.82
N ASP A 57 47.38 14.36 20.97
CA ASP A 57 46.83 14.69 19.65
C ASP A 57 46.78 13.46 18.71
N MET A 58 47.87 12.68 18.67
CA MET A 58 47.91 11.41 17.92
C MET A 58 46.86 10.39 18.42
N LYS A 59 46.59 10.36 19.72
CA LYS A 59 45.57 9.48 20.33
C LYS A 59 44.16 9.97 20.01
N GLU A 60 43.95 11.28 19.96
CA GLU A 60 42.68 11.89 19.58
C GLU A 60 42.37 11.69 18.09
N LEU A 61 43.36 11.88 17.20
CA LEU A 61 43.22 11.56 15.78
C LEU A 61 42.87 10.08 15.56
N LYS A 62 43.52 9.16 16.27
CA LYS A 62 43.19 7.71 16.22
C LYS A 62 41.79 7.40 16.73
N ARG A 63 41.30 8.15 17.73
CA ARG A 63 39.92 8.02 18.23
C ARG A 63 38.93 8.53 17.18
N LYS A 64 39.20 9.70 16.60
CA LYS A 64 38.37 10.32 15.56
C LYS A 64 38.31 9.46 14.29
N LYS A 65 39.44 8.88 13.87
CA LYS A 65 39.50 7.90 12.76
C LYS A 65 38.57 6.71 13.01
N ARG A 66 38.67 6.06 14.18
CA ARG A 66 37.78 4.93 14.53
C ARG A 66 36.31 5.32 14.56
N GLN A 67 36.00 6.52 15.06
CA GLN A 67 34.64 7.03 15.10
C GLN A 67 34.07 7.23 13.68
N LEU A 68 34.88 7.78 12.77
CA LEU A 68 34.50 7.97 11.37
C LEU A 68 34.35 6.63 10.64
N GLU A 69 35.26 5.68 10.86
CA GLU A 69 35.18 4.32 10.30
C GLU A 69 33.89 3.61 10.76
N HIS A 70 33.54 3.75 12.04
CA HIS A 70 32.29 3.21 12.57
C HIS A 70 31.05 3.86 11.93
N GLN A 71 31.05 5.19 11.77
CA GLN A 71 29.95 5.90 11.11
C GLN A 71 29.80 5.49 9.64
N LEU A 72 30.92 5.29 8.93
CA LEU A 72 30.93 4.82 7.55
C LEU A 72 30.36 3.40 7.45
N ALA A 73 30.79 2.49 8.33
CA ALA A 73 30.30 1.12 8.36
C ALA A 73 28.79 1.05 8.66
N GLU A 74 28.29 1.86 9.59
CA GLU A 74 26.86 1.96 9.88
C GLU A 74 26.07 2.49 8.68
N LYS A 75 26.58 3.53 8.00
CA LYS A 75 25.94 4.07 6.79
C LYS A 75 25.91 3.04 5.65
N GLN A 76 27.02 2.33 5.42
CA GLN A 76 27.09 1.27 4.41
C GLN A 76 26.12 0.12 4.71
N LYS A 77 25.98 -0.26 5.99
CA LYS A 77 25.01 -1.27 6.41
C LYS A 77 23.58 -0.82 6.13
N GLN A 78 23.24 0.43 6.42
CA GLN A 78 21.92 0.99 6.12
C GLN A 78 21.65 1.02 4.61
N GLU A 79 22.62 1.47 3.82
CA GLU A 79 22.53 1.46 2.35
C GLU A 79 22.36 0.05 1.79
N GLN A 80 23.06 -0.94 2.36
CA GLN A 80 22.94 -2.32 1.92
C GLN A 80 21.55 -2.89 2.21
N VAL A 81 20.99 -2.62 3.40
CA VAL A 81 19.62 -3.02 3.74
C VAL A 81 18.60 -2.45 2.75
N VAL A 82 18.73 -1.18 2.38
CA VAL A 82 17.83 -0.55 1.39
C VAL A 82 17.99 -1.19 0.02
N LYS A 83 19.24 -1.41 -0.44
CA LYS A 83 19.52 -2.09 -1.71
C LYS A 83 18.98 -3.51 -1.73
N ASP A 84 19.09 -4.25 -0.63
CA ASP A 84 18.59 -5.62 -0.53
C ASP A 84 17.06 -5.65 -0.57
N ILE A 85 16.37 -4.71 0.10
CA ILE A 85 14.90 -4.58 0.01
C ILE A 85 14.45 -4.30 -1.43
N LEU A 86 15.14 -3.38 -2.12
CA LEU A 86 14.86 -3.04 -3.51
C LEU A 86 15.17 -4.19 -4.49
N ASN A 87 16.25 -4.93 -4.26
CA ASN A 87 16.60 -6.10 -5.07
C ASN A 87 15.69 -7.32 -4.80
N THR A 88 15.07 -7.39 -3.62
CA THR A 88 14.13 -8.46 -3.25
C THR A 88 12.73 -8.19 -3.78
N SER A 89 12.39 -6.94 -4.06
CA SER A 89 11.11 -6.55 -4.65
C SER A 89 11.14 -6.83 -6.16
N ARG A 90 10.94 -8.11 -6.51
CA ARG A 90 10.62 -8.50 -7.89
C ARG A 90 9.33 -7.80 -8.28
N LEU A 91 9.41 -6.82 -9.16
CA LEU A 91 8.26 -6.19 -9.77
C LEU A 91 7.58 -7.24 -10.66
N ILE A 92 6.37 -7.65 -10.29
CA ILE A 92 5.53 -8.51 -11.12
C ILE A 92 4.66 -7.57 -11.96
N GLU A 93 4.88 -7.57 -13.26
CA GLU A 93 3.99 -6.91 -14.21
C GLU A 93 2.90 -7.90 -14.64
N ILE A 94 1.65 -7.46 -14.63
CA ILE A 94 0.49 -8.28 -15.01
C ILE A 94 -0.08 -7.72 -16.31
N GLU A 95 0.02 -8.48 -17.39
CA GLU A 95 -0.78 -8.25 -18.59
C GLU A 95 -2.18 -8.86 -18.38
N VAL A 96 -3.22 -8.03 -18.40
CA VAL A 96 -4.60 -8.48 -18.21
C VAL A 96 -5.31 -8.58 -19.55
N VAL A 97 -5.55 -9.81 -20.01
CA VAL A 97 -6.40 -10.11 -21.16
C VAL A 97 -7.70 -10.75 -20.66
N PRO A 98 -8.79 -9.99 -20.52
CA PRO A 98 -10.02 -10.49 -19.92
C PRO A 98 -10.71 -11.48 -20.87
N ARG A 99 -10.64 -12.77 -20.54
CA ARG A 99 -11.35 -13.84 -21.24
C ARG A 99 -12.57 -14.35 -20.47
N PHE A 100 -12.46 -14.38 -19.15
CA PHE A 100 -13.47 -14.91 -18.24
C PHE A 100 -14.01 -13.78 -17.37
N VAL A 101 -15.33 -13.72 -17.23
CA VAL A 101 -16.00 -12.78 -16.33
C VAL A 101 -16.78 -13.62 -15.32
N VAL A 102 -16.34 -13.58 -14.08
CA VAL A 102 -17.02 -14.24 -12.97
C VAL A 102 -18.02 -13.25 -12.38
N LEU A 103 -19.31 -13.60 -12.39
CA LEU A 103 -20.37 -12.75 -11.85
C LEU A 103 -20.67 -13.14 -10.39
N ASP A 104 -20.88 -12.14 -9.54
CA ASP A 104 -21.39 -12.33 -8.18
C ASP A 104 -22.91 -12.05 -8.10
N THR A 105 -23.51 -12.22 -6.93
CA THR A 105 -24.94 -11.99 -6.70
C THR A 105 -25.33 -10.53 -6.96
N ASN A 106 -24.48 -9.58 -6.56
CA ASN A 106 -24.74 -8.14 -6.74
C ASN A 106 -24.70 -7.74 -8.22
N CYS A 107 -23.87 -8.39 -9.04
CA CYS A 107 -23.83 -8.18 -10.47
C CYS A 107 -25.23 -8.38 -11.08
N PHE A 108 -25.92 -9.47 -10.70
CA PHE A 108 -27.26 -9.77 -11.18
C PHE A 108 -28.31 -8.80 -10.63
N VAL A 109 -28.23 -8.44 -9.35
CA VAL A 109 -29.19 -7.53 -8.73
C VAL A 109 -29.12 -6.13 -9.37
N ASN A 110 -27.91 -5.59 -9.57
CA ASN A 110 -27.72 -4.19 -9.95
C ASN A 110 -27.50 -3.99 -11.46
N TYR A 111 -26.97 -4.98 -12.19
CA TYR A 111 -26.43 -4.78 -13.55
C TYR A 111 -26.97 -5.78 -14.58
N LEU A 112 -28.14 -6.37 -14.35
CA LEU A 112 -28.75 -7.36 -15.23
C LEU A 112 -28.77 -6.97 -16.74
N PRO A 113 -29.11 -5.73 -17.13
CA PRO A 113 -29.09 -5.33 -18.55
C PRO A 113 -27.69 -5.38 -19.18
N ILE A 114 -26.65 -5.06 -18.39
CA ILE A 114 -25.26 -5.07 -18.84
C ILE A 114 -24.79 -6.52 -19.02
N ILE A 115 -25.13 -7.40 -18.08
CA ILE A 115 -24.82 -8.83 -18.15
C ILE A 115 -25.44 -9.43 -19.41
N TYR A 116 -26.72 -9.14 -19.67
CA TYR A 116 -27.40 -9.63 -20.87
C TYR A 116 -26.72 -9.19 -22.17
N LYS A 117 -26.26 -7.93 -22.22
CA LYS A 117 -25.48 -7.42 -23.36
C LYS A 117 -24.14 -8.14 -23.49
N LEU A 118 -23.43 -8.40 -22.39
CA LEU A 118 -22.17 -9.14 -22.39
C LEU A 118 -22.34 -10.56 -22.95
N ILE A 119 -23.40 -11.26 -22.52
CA ILE A 119 -23.74 -12.60 -23.00
C ILE A 119 -24.00 -12.55 -24.51
N LYS A 120 -24.85 -11.63 -24.98
CA LYS A 120 -25.15 -11.47 -26.42
C LYS A 120 -23.94 -11.15 -27.29
N GLN A 121 -22.96 -10.43 -26.75
CA GLN A 121 -21.75 -10.08 -27.49
C GLN A 121 -20.82 -11.28 -27.73
N GLY A 122 -20.88 -12.32 -26.90
CA GLY A 122 -20.10 -13.56 -27.08
C GLY A 122 -18.58 -13.38 -27.03
N ARG A 123 -18.06 -12.23 -26.58
CA ARG A 123 -16.61 -11.95 -26.52
C ARG A 123 -15.93 -12.53 -25.28
N PHE A 124 -16.70 -12.70 -24.21
CA PHE A 124 -16.24 -13.18 -22.91
C PHE A 124 -16.96 -14.48 -22.55
N THR A 125 -16.27 -15.36 -21.82
CA THR A 125 -16.90 -16.51 -21.17
C THR A 125 -17.43 -16.06 -19.81
N ILE A 126 -18.75 -16.08 -19.65
CA ILE A 126 -19.40 -15.75 -18.39
C ILE A 126 -19.39 -16.99 -17.49
N ILE A 127 -18.90 -16.83 -16.26
CA ILE A 127 -18.89 -17.87 -15.23
C ILE A 127 -19.76 -17.39 -14.09
N ILE A 128 -20.69 -18.24 -13.66
CA ILE A 128 -21.53 -18.00 -12.50
C ILE A 128 -21.16 -19.05 -11.44
N PRO A 129 -20.58 -18.65 -10.29
CA PRO A 129 -20.36 -19.56 -9.19
C PRO A 129 -21.70 -20.17 -8.74
N LEU A 130 -21.74 -21.48 -8.46
CA LEU A 130 -22.98 -22.16 -8.05
C LEU A 130 -23.63 -21.51 -6.83
N ILE A 131 -22.82 -21.00 -5.89
CA ILE A 131 -23.31 -20.30 -4.70
C ILE A 131 -24.14 -19.08 -5.05
N VAL A 132 -23.80 -18.36 -6.14
CA VAL A 132 -24.54 -17.19 -6.61
C VAL A 132 -25.91 -17.60 -7.13
N ILE A 133 -26.01 -18.72 -7.84
CA ILE A 133 -27.31 -19.27 -8.29
C ILE A 133 -28.18 -19.60 -7.08
N CYS A 134 -27.62 -20.32 -6.10
CA CYS A 134 -28.33 -20.66 -4.86
C CYS A 134 -28.76 -19.43 -4.04
N GLU A 135 -27.97 -18.36 -4.04
CA GLU A 135 -28.30 -17.10 -3.37
C GLU A 135 -29.44 -16.36 -4.10
N LEU A 136 -29.37 -16.26 -5.43
CA LEU A 136 -30.41 -15.65 -6.24
C LEU A 136 -31.75 -16.37 -6.08
N ASP A 137 -31.74 -17.70 -6.02
CA ASP A 137 -32.95 -18.50 -5.76
C ASP A 137 -33.59 -18.13 -4.42
N LYS A 138 -32.79 -18.01 -3.36
CA LYS A 138 -33.29 -17.61 -2.03
C LYS A 138 -33.83 -16.19 -2.03
N LEU A 139 -33.12 -15.27 -2.67
CA LEU A 139 -33.52 -13.86 -2.81
C LEU A 139 -34.78 -13.71 -3.66
N SER A 140 -35.04 -14.63 -4.59
CA SER A 140 -36.25 -14.60 -5.44
C SER A 140 -37.54 -14.94 -4.67
N ILE A 141 -37.41 -15.71 -3.58
CA ILE A 141 -38.53 -16.23 -2.77
C ILE A 141 -38.86 -15.29 -1.61
N THR A 142 -37.84 -14.67 -1.02
CA THR A 142 -37.95 -14.11 0.34
C THR A 142 -37.94 -12.58 0.35
N THR A 143 -39.05 -11.96 0.77
CA THR A 143 -39.09 -10.55 1.20
C THR A 143 -39.42 -10.49 2.70
N LEU A 144 -38.44 -10.85 3.54
CA LEU A 144 -38.59 -10.72 5.00
C LEU A 144 -37.86 -9.45 5.44
N VAL A 145 -38.56 -8.31 5.40
CA VAL A 145 -38.05 -7.05 5.93
C VAL A 145 -39.16 -6.21 6.55
N ASP A 146 -38.76 -5.39 7.54
CA ASP A 146 -39.59 -4.33 8.12
C ASP A 146 -39.91 -3.24 7.07
N ASP A 147 -41.00 -2.50 7.30
CA ASP A 147 -41.67 -1.61 6.33
C ASP A 147 -40.72 -0.60 5.64
N ASP A 148 -39.74 -0.05 6.38
CA ASP A 148 -38.80 0.96 5.87
C ASP A 148 -37.84 0.45 4.78
N SER A 149 -37.64 -0.86 4.67
CA SER A 149 -36.76 -1.50 3.66
C SER A 149 -37.51 -2.34 2.64
N TYR A 150 -38.85 -2.35 2.70
CA TYR A 150 -39.70 -3.19 1.85
C TYR A 150 -39.47 -2.93 0.36
N GLU A 151 -39.48 -1.66 -0.06
CA GLU A 151 -39.26 -1.27 -1.46
C GLU A 151 -37.91 -1.76 -2.00
N HIS A 152 -36.85 -1.66 -1.18
CA HIS A 152 -35.53 -2.13 -1.58
C HIS A 152 -35.50 -3.66 -1.67
N ALA A 153 -36.07 -4.36 -0.69
CA ALA A 153 -36.10 -5.82 -0.70
C ALA A 153 -36.96 -6.38 -1.84
N GLU A 154 -38.10 -5.74 -2.16
CA GLU A 154 -38.91 -6.10 -3.33
C GLU A 154 -38.17 -5.85 -4.64
N MET A 155 -37.41 -4.75 -4.75
CA MET A 155 -36.55 -4.52 -5.91
C MET A 155 -35.52 -5.64 -6.03
N VAL A 156 -34.81 -5.99 -4.95
CA VAL A 156 -33.79 -7.07 -4.96
C VAL A 156 -34.43 -8.39 -5.34
N ARG A 157 -35.58 -8.73 -4.77
CA ARG A 157 -36.34 -9.94 -5.10
C ARG A 157 -36.73 -9.98 -6.57
N ARG A 158 -37.30 -8.89 -7.08
CA ARG A 158 -37.71 -8.77 -8.50
C ARG A 158 -36.52 -8.93 -9.43
N GLN A 159 -35.38 -8.30 -9.12
CA GLN A 159 -34.16 -8.44 -9.91
C GLN A 159 -33.61 -9.87 -9.85
N SER A 160 -33.68 -10.53 -8.69
CA SER A 160 -33.24 -11.91 -8.52
C SER A 160 -34.09 -12.89 -9.34
N ILE A 161 -35.42 -12.70 -9.38
CA ILE A 161 -36.31 -13.49 -10.25
C ILE A 161 -35.93 -13.34 -11.72
N GLN A 162 -35.70 -12.10 -12.17
CA GLN A 162 -35.32 -11.84 -13.56
C GLN A 162 -33.96 -12.43 -13.89
N ALA A 163 -33.03 -12.39 -12.94
CA ALA A 163 -31.71 -12.99 -13.08
C ALA A 163 -31.78 -14.50 -13.25
N VAL A 164 -32.49 -15.21 -12.37
CA VAL A 164 -32.67 -16.67 -12.46
C VAL A 164 -33.29 -17.04 -13.80
N LYS A 165 -34.37 -16.36 -14.21
CA LYS A 165 -35.01 -16.61 -15.50
C LYS A 165 -34.06 -16.40 -16.69
N MET A 166 -33.27 -15.31 -16.68
CA MET A 166 -32.29 -15.06 -17.73
C MET A 166 -31.23 -16.18 -17.78
N ILE A 167 -30.76 -16.63 -16.62
CA ILE A 167 -29.79 -17.73 -16.51
C ILE A 167 -30.38 -19.00 -17.10
N GLU A 168 -31.61 -19.38 -16.72
CA GLU A 168 -32.32 -20.55 -17.27
C GLU A 168 -32.48 -20.47 -18.80
N GLU A 169 -32.89 -19.33 -19.33
CA GLU A 169 -33.01 -19.10 -20.78
C GLU A 169 -31.67 -19.24 -21.51
N CYS A 170 -30.57 -18.81 -20.88
CA CYS A 170 -29.23 -18.94 -21.45
C CYS A 170 -28.71 -20.38 -21.43
N PHE A 171 -29.12 -21.21 -20.48
CA PHE A 171 -28.74 -22.63 -20.41
C PHE A 171 -29.64 -23.55 -21.25
N ALA A 172 -30.87 -23.12 -21.54
CA ALA A 172 -31.81 -23.88 -22.36
C ALA A 172 -31.61 -23.68 -23.88
N SER A 173 -30.83 -22.66 -24.29
CA SER A 173 -30.51 -22.35 -25.69
C SER A 173 -29.21 -22.97 -26.17
#